data_AF-A0A0Q4MT21-F1
#
_entry.id   AF-A0A0Q4MT21-F1
#
_cell.length_a   1.000
_cell.length_b   1.000
_cell.length_c   1.000
_cell.angle_alpha   90.00
_cell.angle_beta   90.00
_cell.angle_gamma   90.00
#
_symmetry.space_group_name_H-M   'P 1'
#
loop_
_entity.id
_entity.type
_entity.pdbx_description
1 polymer ?
#
loop_
_entity_poly.entity_id
_entity_poly.type
_entity_poly.pdbx_seq_one_letter_code
_entity_poly.pdbx_strand_id
1 'polypeptide(L)'
;MTTVEQRNFARKIECEEDGLYYSRYFFKQRTGGKMIIAPHHLAIQAALDRVISGEITRLVINVPPGYTKTELATINMMGRGLALNRRARFMHLSYSHNLALLNSSTARGMIKSKLYQAMWPMELRDDADSKAMWWNEHGGGVYASSAAGQVTGFRAGHMEPGWQGALIIDDPVKPDDAYSEVVRGGVNDRFNETIKSRLAVETTPMIVIMQRIHYSDLSGYLLRGGSGEKWHHLNLPVIIDNSISYAETYPENTHAIPIDHGLPDGWLWPFKHNETHRVALFSHRRTAEAQYMQKPRRFNAEGALWTEALIAASHQLQIRQEKVRTVVAVDPQATNSDESDESGIVAASVYGAGDRKQFSVDGDYSGKYSPAGWAKKAMFAYDHHQADAIVIETNQGGDMAEETLRNAGFKGRIIRVHASKGKYARAEPISALYEQGRVANHGNLYVLENQLMEYVPATAKKSPDRLDAMVYALTELSGASTGAIFF
;
A
#
# COMPACT_ATOMS: atom_id res chain seq x y z
N MET A 1 -45.27 -20.91 -21.11
CA MET A 1 -44.07 -21.18 -20.31
C MET A 1 -44.46 -22.03 -19.10
N THR A 2 -43.68 -23.04 -18.77
CA THR A 2 -43.79 -23.77 -17.50
C THR A 2 -43.42 -22.86 -16.31
N THR A 3 -43.81 -23.22 -15.09
CA THR A 3 -43.39 -22.48 -13.87
C THR A 3 -41.87 -22.40 -13.73
N VAL A 4 -41.13 -23.39 -14.24
CA VAL A 4 -39.67 -23.41 -14.25
C VAL A 4 -39.12 -22.40 -15.25
N GLU A 5 -39.68 -22.34 -16.46
CA GLU A 5 -39.31 -21.37 -17.49
C GLU A 5 -39.59 -19.93 -17.04
N GLN A 6 -40.74 -19.68 -16.41
CA GLN A 6 -41.08 -18.36 -15.85
C GLN A 6 -40.07 -17.94 -14.76
N ARG A 7 -39.67 -18.85 -13.87
CA ARG A 7 -38.67 -18.58 -12.83
C ARG A 7 -37.29 -18.30 -13.42
N ASN A 8 -36.89 -19.04 -14.46
CA ASN A 8 -35.60 -18.81 -15.13
C ASN A 8 -35.60 -17.49 -15.90
N PHE A 9 -36.72 -17.14 -16.53
CA PHE A 9 -36.86 -15.85 -17.20
C PHE A 9 -36.78 -14.68 -16.22
N ALA A 10 -37.49 -14.74 -15.09
CA ALA A 10 -37.40 -13.69 -14.06
C ALA A 10 -35.97 -13.55 -13.50
N ARG A 11 -35.30 -14.67 -13.20
CA ARG A 11 -33.90 -14.66 -12.73
C ARG A 11 -32.93 -14.08 -13.75
N LYS A 12 -33.16 -14.37 -15.04
CA LYS A 12 -32.36 -13.84 -16.13
C LYS A 12 -32.41 -12.32 -16.12
N ILE A 13 -33.62 -11.74 -16.06
CA ILE A 13 -33.80 -10.28 -16.00
C ILE A 13 -33.13 -9.70 -14.75
N GLU A 14 -33.36 -10.28 -13.57
CA GLU A 14 -32.71 -9.82 -12.32
C GLU A 14 -31.18 -9.85 -12.42
N CYS A 15 -30.61 -10.88 -13.07
CA CYS A 15 -29.17 -10.97 -13.28
C CYS A 15 -28.62 -9.96 -14.31
N GLU A 16 -29.42 -9.62 -15.32
CA GLU A 16 -29.06 -8.64 -16.34
C GLU A 16 -29.11 -7.22 -15.76
N GLU A 17 -30.09 -6.92 -14.90
CA GLU A 17 -30.30 -5.59 -14.30
C GLU A 17 -29.44 -5.36 -13.05
N ASP A 18 -29.28 -6.37 -12.19
CA ASP A 18 -28.56 -6.26 -10.91
C ASP A 18 -27.34 -7.20 -10.88
N GLY A 19 -26.14 -6.62 -11.04
CA GLY A 19 -24.90 -7.37 -10.99
C GLY A 19 -24.56 -7.94 -9.61
N LEU A 20 -25.08 -7.36 -8.52
CA LEU A 20 -24.93 -7.93 -7.19
C LEU A 20 -25.84 -9.14 -7.00
N TYR A 21 -27.05 -9.09 -7.55
CA TYR A 21 -27.93 -10.26 -7.61
C TYR A 21 -27.26 -11.40 -8.40
N TYR A 22 -26.74 -11.12 -9.60
CA TYR A 22 -25.97 -12.09 -10.38
C TYR A 22 -24.86 -12.73 -9.54
N SER A 23 -24.06 -11.89 -8.88
CA SER A 23 -22.95 -12.32 -8.04
C SER A 23 -23.40 -13.24 -6.91
N ARG A 24 -24.44 -12.86 -6.16
CA ARG A 24 -24.99 -13.67 -5.06
C ARG A 24 -25.56 -14.99 -5.54
N TYR A 25 -26.26 -14.97 -6.67
CA TYR A 25 -26.89 -16.14 -7.24
C TYR A 25 -25.83 -17.17 -7.64
N PHE A 26 -24.87 -16.78 -8.48
CA PHE A 26 -23.84 -17.70 -8.97
C PHE A 26 -22.80 -18.08 -7.92
N PHE A 27 -22.50 -17.21 -6.96
CA PHE A 27 -21.72 -17.58 -5.77
C PHE A 27 -22.39 -18.74 -5.03
N LYS A 28 -23.70 -18.66 -4.79
CA LYS A 28 -24.45 -19.73 -4.13
C LYS A 28 -24.48 -21.02 -4.94
N GLN A 29 -24.67 -20.95 -6.25
CA GLN A 29 -24.68 -22.16 -7.08
C GLN A 29 -23.32 -22.86 -7.09
N ARG A 30 -22.22 -22.11 -7.10
CA ARG A 30 -20.87 -22.65 -7.19
C ARG A 30 -20.33 -23.14 -5.86
N THR A 31 -20.62 -22.43 -4.77
CA THR A 31 -20.03 -22.70 -3.43
C THR A 31 -20.98 -23.43 -2.50
N GLY A 32 -22.28 -23.49 -2.82
CA GLY A 32 -23.34 -23.96 -1.91
C GLY A 32 -23.70 -22.97 -0.80
N GLY A 33 -22.85 -21.96 -0.53
CA GLY A 33 -23.04 -20.98 0.53
C GLY A 33 -23.70 -19.68 0.05
N LYS A 34 -24.44 -19.00 0.93
CA LYS A 34 -24.91 -17.64 0.63
C LYS A 34 -23.73 -16.67 0.76
N MET A 35 -23.55 -15.81 -0.24
CA MET A 35 -22.60 -14.71 -0.18
C MET A 35 -23.00 -13.75 0.95
N ILE A 36 -22.06 -13.46 1.85
CA ILE A 36 -22.25 -12.47 2.92
C ILE A 36 -22.01 -11.09 2.29
N ILE A 37 -23.06 -10.28 2.22
CA ILE A 37 -23.00 -8.95 1.61
C ILE A 37 -22.65 -7.91 2.67
N ALA A 38 -21.94 -6.88 2.22
CA ALA A 38 -21.59 -5.70 2.98
C ALA A 38 -21.63 -4.46 2.08
N PRO A 39 -21.74 -3.24 2.65
CA PRO A 39 -21.91 -2.01 1.87
C PRO A 39 -20.85 -1.79 0.79
N HIS A 40 -19.59 -2.18 1.01
CA HIS A 40 -18.54 -2.05 0.00
C HIS A 40 -18.80 -2.88 -1.28
N HIS A 41 -19.54 -3.99 -1.19
CA HIS A 41 -19.91 -4.77 -2.37
C HIS A 41 -20.88 -3.97 -3.26
N LEU A 42 -21.77 -3.16 -2.67
CA LEU A 42 -22.66 -2.25 -3.42
C LEU A 42 -21.85 -1.16 -4.12
N ALA A 43 -20.88 -0.56 -3.43
CA ALA A 43 -20.00 0.47 -4.01
C ALA A 43 -19.16 -0.08 -5.18
N ILE A 44 -18.56 -1.27 -5.02
CA ILE A 44 -17.83 -1.95 -6.09
C ILE A 44 -18.76 -2.26 -7.27
N GLN A 45 -19.93 -2.83 -7.00
CA GLN A 45 -20.87 -3.19 -8.07
C GLN A 45 -21.35 -1.96 -8.84
N ALA A 46 -21.68 -0.86 -8.15
CA ALA A 46 -22.06 0.38 -8.79
C ALA A 46 -20.96 0.92 -9.73
N ALA A 47 -19.68 0.85 -9.33
CA ALA A 47 -18.57 1.22 -10.20
C ALA A 47 -18.43 0.29 -11.42
N LEU A 48 -18.63 -1.02 -11.24
CA LEU A 48 -18.60 -2.01 -12.33
C LEU A 48 -19.78 -1.84 -13.30
N ASP A 49 -20.96 -1.48 -12.82
CA ASP A 49 -22.13 -1.21 -13.68
C ASP A 49 -21.92 0.04 -14.54
N ARG A 50 -21.25 1.07 -14.00
CA ARG A 50 -20.81 2.25 -14.77
C ARG A 50 -19.76 1.91 -15.83
N VAL A 51 -18.99 0.82 -15.63
CA VAL A 51 -18.11 0.28 -16.69
C VAL A 51 -18.92 -0.40 -17.78
N ILE A 52 -19.92 -1.21 -17.43
CA ILE A 52 -20.77 -1.91 -18.39
C ILE A 52 -21.59 -0.93 -19.23
N SER A 53 -22.10 0.15 -18.63
CA SER A 53 -22.85 1.20 -19.34
C SER A 53 -21.97 2.04 -20.27
N GLY A 54 -20.65 1.95 -20.14
CA GLY A 54 -19.68 2.75 -20.91
C GLY A 54 -19.41 4.14 -20.30
N GLU A 55 -19.99 4.47 -19.15
CA GLU A 55 -19.70 5.72 -18.44
C GLU A 55 -18.25 5.78 -17.95
N ILE A 56 -17.71 4.64 -17.50
CA ILE A 56 -16.31 4.51 -17.06
C ILE A 56 -15.56 3.55 -17.99
N THR A 57 -14.53 4.05 -18.66
CA THR A 57 -13.63 3.22 -19.48
C THR A 57 -12.29 2.92 -18.81
N ARG A 58 -11.98 3.60 -17.70
CA ARG A 58 -10.73 3.47 -16.93
C ARG A 58 -11.06 3.43 -15.45
N LEU A 59 -11.02 2.24 -14.86
CA LEU A 59 -11.38 2.02 -13.47
C LEU A 59 -10.21 1.43 -12.69
N VAL A 60 -9.85 2.06 -11.58
CA VAL A 60 -9.02 1.49 -10.51
C VAL A 60 -9.91 1.25 -9.29
N ILE A 61 -9.91 0.03 -8.77
CA ILE A 61 -10.52 -0.31 -7.48
C ILE A 61 -9.41 -0.75 -6.53
N ASN A 62 -9.19 0.02 -5.46
CA ASN A 62 -8.28 -0.36 -4.39
C ASN A 62 -9.04 -0.81 -3.15
N VAL A 63 -8.81 -2.05 -2.73
CA VAL A 63 -9.56 -2.71 -1.65
C VAL A 63 -8.68 -3.77 -0.95
N PRO A 64 -8.81 -4.00 0.38
CA PRO A 64 -7.94 -4.90 1.10
C PRO A 64 -7.98 -6.37 0.63
N PRO A 65 -6.94 -7.16 0.96
CA PRO A 65 -6.89 -8.57 0.57
C PRO A 65 -8.06 -9.37 1.16
N GLY A 66 -8.65 -10.22 0.31
CA GLY A 66 -9.77 -11.09 0.65
C GLY A 66 -11.13 -10.38 0.85
N TYR A 67 -11.31 -9.18 0.30
CA TYR A 67 -12.59 -8.45 0.29
C TYR A 67 -13.33 -8.68 -1.05
N THR A 68 -13.37 -9.93 -1.49
CA THR A 68 -14.22 -10.38 -2.62
C THR A 68 -13.90 -9.75 -3.98
N LYS A 69 -12.75 -9.08 -4.11
CA LYS A 69 -12.34 -8.36 -5.32
C LYS A 69 -12.37 -9.18 -6.61
N THR A 70 -11.69 -10.32 -6.63
CA THR A 70 -11.60 -11.24 -7.77
C THR A 70 -12.96 -11.81 -8.16
N GLU A 71 -13.82 -12.09 -7.19
CA GLU A 71 -15.16 -12.61 -7.44
C GLU A 71 -15.98 -11.61 -8.25
N LEU A 72 -16.07 -10.35 -7.79
CA LEU A 72 -16.89 -9.32 -8.43
C LEU A 72 -16.30 -8.82 -9.75
N ALA A 73 -15.07 -8.30 -9.70
CA ALA A 73 -14.51 -7.53 -10.80
C ALA A 73 -13.80 -8.39 -11.87
N THR A 74 -13.57 -9.68 -11.60
CA THR A 74 -12.94 -10.60 -12.55
C THR A 74 -13.90 -11.71 -12.97
N ILE A 75 -14.24 -12.64 -12.07
CA ILE A 75 -15.03 -13.83 -12.41
C ILE A 75 -16.43 -13.45 -12.87
N ASN A 76 -17.13 -12.64 -12.07
CA ASN A 76 -18.50 -12.22 -12.38
C ASN A 76 -18.54 -11.20 -13.52
N MET A 77 -17.50 -10.36 -13.67
CA MET A 77 -17.42 -9.44 -14.80
C MET A 77 -17.32 -10.18 -16.15
N MET A 78 -16.50 -11.24 -16.23
CA MET A 78 -16.45 -12.11 -17.42
C MET A 78 -17.78 -12.83 -17.65
N GLY A 79 -18.35 -13.42 -16.59
CA GLY A 79 -19.58 -14.21 -16.68
C GLY A 79 -20.83 -13.39 -17.02
N ARG A 80 -21.09 -12.32 -16.28
CA ARG A 80 -22.22 -11.41 -16.53
C ARG A 80 -22.00 -10.61 -17.81
N GLY A 81 -20.77 -10.21 -18.09
CA GLY A 81 -20.45 -9.50 -19.32
C GLY A 81 -20.78 -10.31 -20.58
N LEU A 82 -20.54 -11.63 -20.58
CA LEU A 82 -20.98 -12.52 -21.66
C LEU A 82 -22.49 -12.78 -21.68
N ALA A 83 -23.15 -12.72 -20.53
CA ALA A 83 -24.61 -12.83 -20.46
C ALA A 83 -25.28 -11.61 -21.13
N LEU A 84 -24.73 -10.41 -20.90
CA LEU A 84 -25.20 -9.15 -21.47
C LEU A 84 -24.86 -9.00 -22.95
N ASN A 85 -23.68 -9.47 -23.37
CA ASN A 85 -23.30 -9.56 -24.78
C ASN A 85 -22.50 -10.85 -25.02
N ARG A 86 -23.09 -11.80 -25.73
CA ARG A 86 -22.43 -13.09 -26.03
C ARG A 86 -21.19 -12.93 -26.90
N ARG A 87 -21.01 -11.81 -27.59
CA ARG A 87 -19.80 -11.51 -28.36
C ARG A 87 -18.69 -10.93 -27.49
N ALA A 88 -18.95 -10.55 -26.24
CA ALA A 88 -17.96 -9.85 -25.41
C ALA A 88 -16.64 -10.63 -25.28
N ARG A 89 -15.51 -9.91 -25.36
CA ARG A 89 -14.16 -10.46 -25.24
C ARG A 89 -13.42 -9.87 -24.06
N PHE A 90 -12.93 -10.74 -23.19
CA PHE A 90 -12.17 -10.33 -22.00
C PHE A 90 -10.72 -10.75 -22.10
N MET A 91 -9.84 -9.83 -21.73
CA MET A 91 -8.45 -10.15 -21.41
C MET A 91 -8.30 -10.07 -19.90
N HIS A 92 -7.95 -11.17 -19.24
CA HIS A 92 -7.72 -11.25 -17.80
C HIS A 92 -6.23 -11.42 -17.51
N LEU A 93 -5.64 -10.49 -16.76
CA LEU A 93 -4.24 -10.49 -16.37
C LEU A 93 -4.11 -10.52 -14.85
N SER A 94 -3.17 -11.31 -14.34
CA SER A 94 -2.84 -11.36 -12.90
C SER A 94 -1.34 -11.59 -12.68
N TYR A 95 -0.79 -11.34 -11.49
CA TYR A 95 0.63 -11.60 -11.20
C TYR A 95 1.02 -13.06 -11.45
N SER A 96 0.10 -14.00 -11.21
CA SER A 96 0.31 -15.44 -11.34
C SER A 96 -0.44 -16.00 -12.53
N HIS A 97 0.27 -16.69 -13.43
CA HIS A 97 -0.34 -17.40 -14.55
C HIS A 97 -1.37 -18.42 -14.05
N ASN A 98 -1.02 -19.21 -13.04
CA ASN A 98 -1.93 -20.22 -12.47
C ASN A 98 -3.18 -19.59 -11.84
N LEU A 99 -3.06 -18.43 -11.20
CA LEU A 99 -4.21 -17.72 -10.65
C LEU A 99 -5.12 -17.18 -11.77
N ALA A 100 -4.54 -16.64 -12.84
CA ALA A 100 -5.30 -16.21 -14.01
C ALA A 100 -6.08 -17.39 -14.64
N LEU A 101 -5.43 -18.55 -14.79
CA LEU A 101 -6.09 -19.77 -15.29
C LEU A 101 -7.19 -20.27 -14.35
N LEU A 102 -7.01 -20.16 -13.04
CA LEU A 102 -8.02 -20.56 -12.06
C LEU A 102 -9.27 -19.69 -12.17
N ASN A 103 -9.11 -18.36 -12.27
CA ASN A 103 -10.23 -17.43 -12.42
C ASN A 103 -10.97 -17.66 -13.74
N SER A 104 -10.21 -17.84 -14.84
CA SER A 104 -10.76 -18.17 -16.15
C SER A 104 -11.53 -19.49 -16.15
N SER A 105 -10.95 -20.55 -15.58
CA SER A 105 -11.59 -21.86 -15.43
C SER A 105 -12.86 -21.77 -14.60
N THR A 106 -12.88 -20.91 -13.59
CA THR A 106 -14.04 -20.69 -12.73
C THR A 106 -15.18 -20.01 -13.50
N ALA A 107 -14.89 -18.93 -14.23
CA ALA A 107 -15.88 -18.27 -15.08
C ALA A 107 -16.40 -19.20 -16.17
N ARG A 108 -15.50 -19.96 -16.83
CA ARG A 108 -15.88 -20.99 -17.83
C ARG A 108 -16.80 -22.04 -17.24
N GLY A 109 -16.49 -22.57 -16.05
CA GLY A 109 -17.32 -23.56 -15.36
C GLY A 109 -18.73 -23.02 -15.03
N MET A 110 -18.81 -21.76 -14.60
CA MET A 110 -20.08 -21.07 -14.36
C MET A 110 -20.90 -20.95 -15.66
N ILE A 111 -20.28 -20.54 -16.77
CA ILE A 111 -20.94 -20.39 -18.08
C ILE A 111 -21.43 -21.74 -18.62
N LYS A 112 -20.66 -22.82 -18.44
CA LYS A 112 -21.06 -24.19 -18.84
C LYS A 112 -22.15 -24.79 -17.95
N SER A 113 -22.47 -24.17 -16.81
CA SER A 113 -23.47 -24.73 -15.89
C SER A 113 -24.86 -24.76 -16.51
N LYS A 114 -25.66 -25.78 -16.17
CA LYS A 114 -27.05 -25.92 -16.67
C LYS A 114 -27.90 -24.67 -16.36
N LEU A 115 -27.67 -24.03 -15.23
CA LEU A 115 -28.42 -22.85 -14.80
C LEU A 115 -28.07 -21.62 -15.65
N TYR A 116 -26.79 -21.40 -15.93
CA TYR A 116 -26.37 -20.31 -16.81
C TYR A 116 -26.89 -20.54 -18.23
N GLN A 117 -26.72 -21.75 -18.77
CA GLN A 117 -27.18 -22.12 -20.12
C GLN A 117 -28.70 -22.03 -20.28
N ALA A 118 -29.48 -22.29 -19.22
CA ALA A 118 -30.92 -22.11 -19.26
C ALA A 118 -31.36 -20.64 -19.39
N MET A 119 -30.52 -19.68 -18.99
CA MET A 119 -30.79 -18.24 -19.08
C MET A 119 -30.15 -17.60 -20.33
N TRP A 120 -28.91 -17.98 -20.63
CA TRP A 120 -28.13 -17.48 -21.77
C TRP A 120 -27.47 -18.66 -22.50
N PRO A 121 -28.20 -19.34 -23.41
CA PRO A 121 -27.63 -20.41 -24.21
C PRO A 121 -26.45 -19.91 -25.02
N MET A 122 -25.29 -20.54 -24.85
CA MET A 122 -24.09 -20.34 -25.66
C MET A 122 -23.18 -21.56 -25.58
N GLU A 123 -22.85 -22.13 -26.73
CA GLU A 123 -21.96 -23.28 -26.86
C GLU A 123 -20.49 -22.83 -26.88
N LEU A 124 -19.67 -23.43 -26.01
CA LEU A 124 -18.22 -23.24 -26.09
C LEU A 124 -17.65 -24.18 -27.14
N ARG A 125 -16.76 -23.68 -27.99
CA ARG A 125 -16.17 -24.48 -29.08
C ARG A 125 -15.38 -25.67 -28.54
N ASP A 126 -15.38 -26.78 -29.28
CA ASP A 126 -14.74 -28.04 -28.84
C ASP A 126 -13.21 -27.94 -28.75
N ASP A 127 -12.58 -27.06 -29.53
CA ASP A 127 -11.14 -26.76 -29.48
C ASP A 127 -10.76 -25.77 -28.36
N ALA A 128 -11.75 -25.17 -27.71
CA ALA A 128 -11.62 -24.18 -26.65
C ALA A 128 -11.51 -24.80 -25.25
N ASP A 129 -10.82 -25.93 -25.11
CA ASP A 129 -10.67 -26.62 -23.82
C ASP A 129 -9.46 -26.16 -22.99
N SER A 130 -8.74 -25.15 -23.48
CA SER A 130 -7.70 -24.49 -22.70
C SER A 130 -8.30 -23.56 -21.65
N LYS A 131 -7.84 -23.69 -20.39
CA LYS A 131 -8.15 -22.73 -19.31
C LYS A 131 -7.60 -21.33 -19.61
N ALA A 132 -6.59 -21.23 -20.48
CA ALA A 132 -5.96 -19.96 -20.84
C ALA A 132 -6.77 -19.20 -21.89
N MET A 133 -7.48 -19.90 -22.77
CA MET A 133 -8.21 -19.25 -23.86
C MET A 133 -9.41 -20.10 -24.26
N TRP A 134 -10.59 -19.50 -24.23
CA TRP A 134 -11.81 -20.17 -24.67
C TRP A 134 -12.81 -19.21 -25.31
N TRP A 135 -13.64 -19.77 -26.21
CA TRP A 135 -14.56 -19.03 -27.06
C TRP A 135 -15.93 -19.70 -27.09
N ASN A 136 -16.97 -18.89 -27.23
CA ASN A 136 -18.28 -19.37 -27.63
C ASN A 136 -18.44 -19.34 -29.17
N GLU A 137 -19.50 -19.95 -29.68
CA GLU A 137 -19.86 -19.98 -31.09
C GLU A 137 -20.08 -18.58 -31.68
N HIS A 138 -20.49 -17.62 -30.84
CA HIS A 138 -20.72 -16.22 -31.22
C HIS A 138 -19.46 -15.35 -31.32
N GLY A 139 -18.29 -15.89 -30.95
CA GLY A 139 -17.00 -15.19 -31.02
C GLY A 139 -16.64 -14.35 -29.79
N GLY A 140 -17.42 -14.44 -28.71
CA GLY A 140 -17.06 -13.95 -27.38
C GLY A 140 -16.26 -14.98 -26.60
N GLY A 141 -15.58 -14.55 -25.54
CA GLY A 141 -14.68 -15.43 -24.80
C GLY A 141 -13.71 -14.71 -23.89
N VAL A 142 -12.76 -15.48 -23.36
CA VAL A 142 -11.75 -15.01 -22.40
C VAL A 142 -10.38 -15.49 -22.84
N TYR A 143 -9.40 -14.60 -22.74
CA TYR A 143 -7.98 -14.93 -22.70
C TYR A 143 -7.40 -14.55 -21.33
N ALA A 144 -6.76 -15.50 -20.66
CA ALA A 144 -6.20 -15.33 -19.33
C ALA A 144 -4.70 -15.66 -19.30
N SER A 145 -3.90 -14.74 -18.78
CA SER A 145 -2.44 -14.91 -18.70
C SER A 145 -1.86 -14.16 -17.51
N SER A 146 -0.55 -14.33 -17.27
CA SER A 146 0.14 -13.48 -16.31
C SER A 146 0.37 -12.09 -16.88
N ALA A 147 0.31 -11.07 -16.03
CA ALA A 147 0.60 -9.68 -16.41
C ALA A 147 2.03 -9.53 -16.95
N ALA A 148 2.98 -10.29 -16.41
CA ALA A 148 4.37 -10.36 -16.89
C ALA A 148 4.57 -11.30 -18.10
N GLY A 149 3.57 -12.11 -18.47
CA GLY A 149 3.64 -13.07 -19.56
C GLY A 149 3.51 -12.42 -20.94
N GLN A 150 3.86 -13.14 -22.00
CA GLN A 150 3.60 -12.67 -23.36
C GLN A 150 2.09 -12.53 -23.59
N VAL A 151 1.69 -11.35 -24.05
CA VAL A 151 0.32 -11.05 -24.46
C VAL A 151 0.38 -10.77 -25.96
N THR A 152 0.05 -11.74 -26.82
CA THR A 152 0.10 -11.62 -28.28
C THR A 152 -1.18 -12.18 -28.92
N GLY A 153 -1.64 -11.57 -30.01
CA GLY A 153 -2.71 -12.13 -30.86
C GLY A 153 -4.16 -11.98 -30.37
N PHE A 154 -4.39 -11.54 -29.12
CA PHE A 154 -5.73 -11.31 -28.55
C PHE A 154 -5.96 -9.83 -28.23
N ARG A 155 -7.20 -9.36 -28.44
CA ARG A 155 -7.66 -8.03 -27.99
C ARG A 155 -8.92 -8.16 -27.15
N ALA A 156 -8.98 -7.40 -26.06
CA ALA A 156 -10.22 -7.20 -25.32
C ALA A 156 -11.17 -6.34 -26.15
N GLY A 157 -12.46 -6.64 -26.12
CA GLY A 157 -13.45 -5.94 -26.94
C GLY A 157 -13.52 -6.37 -28.40
N HIS A 158 -14.45 -5.76 -29.12
CA HIS A 158 -14.57 -5.73 -30.57
C HIS A 158 -14.65 -4.29 -31.04
N MET A 159 -14.43 -4.06 -32.34
CA MET A 159 -14.58 -2.74 -32.97
C MET A 159 -16.06 -2.47 -33.30
N GLU A 160 -16.91 -2.55 -32.29
CA GLU A 160 -18.37 -2.38 -32.38
C GLU A 160 -18.83 -1.46 -31.22
N PRO A 161 -19.91 -0.66 -31.38
CA PRO A 161 -20.45 0.16 -30.29
C PRO A 161 -20.97 -0.67 -29.10
N GLY A 162 -21.12 -0.02 -27.94
CA GLY A 162 -21.71 -0.62 -26.74
C GLY A 162 -20.76 -1.53 -25.95
N TRP A 163 -21.32 -2.34 -25.06
CA TRP A 163 -20.56 -3.25 -24.22
C TRP A 163 -19.97 -4.41 -25.04
N GLN A 164 -18.65 -4.43 -25.22
CA GLN A 164 -17.94 -5.46 -26.00
C GLN A 164 -16.98 -6.33 -25.16
N GLY A 165 -16.98 -6.16 -23.83
CA GLY A 165 -16.03 -6.79 -22.92
C GLY A 165 -14.99 -5.81 -22.39
N ALA A 166 -13.99 -6.30 -21.66
CA ALA A 166 -13.03 -5.47 -20.93
C ALA A 166 -11.65 -6.13 -20.80
N LEU A 167 -10.64 -5.29 -20.59
CA LEU A 167 -9.33 -5.73 -20.10
C LEU A 167 -9.33 -5.61 -18.57
N ILE A 168 -9.12 -6.73 -17.88
CA ILE A 168 -9.16 -6.85 -16.43
C ILE A 168 -7.75 -7.19 -15.94
N ILE A 169 -7.26 -6.42 -14.97
CA ILE A 169 -5.97 -6.60 -14.31
C ILE A 169 -6.23 -6.80 -12.82
N ASP A 170 -6.11 -8.04 -12.32
CA ASP A 170 -6.36 -8.43 -10.93
C ASP A 170 -5.03 -8.77 -10.23
N ASP A 171 -4.61 -7.91 -9.30
CA ASP A 171 -3.32 -8.00 -8.61
C ASP A 171 -2.16 -8.25 -9.59
N PRO A 172 -1.67 -7.26 -10.36
CA PRO A 172 -0.65 -7.49 -11.39
C PRO A 172 0.75 -7.82 -10.85
N VAL A 173 1.00 -7.57 -9.56
CA VAL A 173 2.29 -7.77 -8.89
C VAL A 173 2.05 -8.51 -7.58
N LYS A 174 2.88 -9.51 -7.29
CA LYS A 174 2.86 -10.23 -6.02
C LYS A 174 3.38 -9.30 -4.90
N PRO A 175 2.77 -9.29 -3.70
CA PRO A 175 3.21 -8.42 -2.60
C PRO A 175 4.72 -8.48 -2.29
N ASP A 176 5.29 -9.68 -2.22
CA ASP A 176 6.72 -9.85 -1.90
C ASP A 176 7.62 -9.24 -2.98
N ASP A 177 7.20 -9.31 -4.25
CA ASP A 177 7.97 -8.82 -5.39
C ASP A 177 7.82 -7.30 -5.58
N ALA A 178 6.83 -6.67 -4.92
CA ALA A 178 6.54 -5.25 -5.04
C ALA A 178 7.68 -4.35 -4.52
N TYR A 179 8.55 -4.89 -3.66
CA TYR A 179 9.73 -4.21 -3.16
C TYR A 179 10.90 -4.23 -4.15
N SER A 180 10.86 -5.11 -5.17
CA SER A 180 11.80 -5.05 -6.27
C SER A 180 11.39 -3.93 -7.23
N GLU A 181 12.19 -2.87 -7.27
CA GLU A 181 11.99 -1.77 -8.22
C GLU A 181 11.98 -2.26 -9.67
N VAL A 182 12.85 -3.20 -10.01
CA VAL A 182 12.94 -3.79 -11.36
C VAL A 182 11.65 -4.53 -11.73
N VAL A 183 11.13 -5.39 -10.85
CA VAL A 183 9.90 -6.14 -11.14
C VAL A 183 8.70 -5.20 -11.27
N ARG A 184 8.56 -4.27 -10.32
CA ARG A 184 7.47 -3.30 -10.31
C ARG A 184 7.53 -2.35 -11.50
N GLY A 185 8.71 -1.81 -11.82
CA GLY A 185 8.96 -0.97 -12.99
C GLY A 185 8.62 -1.71 -14.28
N GLY A 186 9.09 -2.94 -14.43
CA GLY A 186 8.79 -3.76 -15.61
C GLY A 186 7.30 -4.04 -15.83
N VAL A 187 6.48 -4.13 -14.77
CA VAL A 187 5.02 -4.22 -14.91
C VAL A 187 4.41 -2.90 -15.39
N ASN A 188 4.88 -1.76 -14.86
CA ASN A 188 4.43 -0.43 -15.28
C ASN A 188 4.81 -0.15 -16.74
N ASP A 189 6.03 -0.47 -17.14
CA ASP A 189 6.51 -0.28 -18.53
C ASP A 189 5.69 -1.17 -19.49
N ARG A 190 5.50 -2.44 -19.13
CA ARG A 190 4.69 -3.38 -19.90
C ARG A 190 3.23 -2.95 -20.04
N PHE A 191 2.69 -2.24 -19.05
CA PHE A 191 1.34 -1.69 -19.14
C PHE A 191 1.20 -0.80 -20.39
N ASN A 192 2.13 0.14 -20.57
CA ASN A 192 2.11 1.08 -21.68
C ASN A 192 2.55 0.44 -23.01
N GLU A 193 3.62 -0.36 -22.98
CA GLU A 193 4.21 -0.91 -24.20
C GLU A 193 3.36 -2.03 -24.82
N THR A 194 2.78 -2.89 -23.97
CA THR A 194 2.13 -4.12 -24.44
C THR A 194 0.65 -4.17 -24.07
N ILE A 195 0.28 -3.99 -22.80
CA ILE A 195 -1.09 -4.29 -22.32
C ILE A 195 -2.10 -3.31 -22.92
N LYS A 196 -1.83 -2.01 -22.88
CA LYS A 196 -2.71 -0.96 -23.43
C LYS A 196 -2.99 -1.17 -24.92
N SER A 197 -2.00 -1.62 -25.68
CA SER A 197 -2.15 -1.92 -27.12
C SER A 197 -3.12 -3.07 -27.42
N ARG A 198 -3.59 -3.81 -26.41
CA ARG A 198 -4.50 -4.97 -26.53
C ARG A 198 -5.98 -4.61 -26.42
N LEU A 199 -6.33 -3.34 -26.37
CA LEU A 199 -7.71 -2.92 -26.54
C LEU A 199 -8.11 -3.03 -28.02
N ALA A 200 -9.33 -3.46 -28.32
CA ALA A 200 -9.85 -3.45 -29.69
C ALA A 200 -10.05 -2.02 -30.20
N VAL A 201 -10.54 -1.15 -29.33
CA VAL A 201 -10.67 0.30 -29.51
C VAL A 201 -10.32 1.00 -28.20
N GLU A 202 -9.86 2.25 -28.25
CA GLU A 202 -9.46 3.01 -27.05
C GLU A 202 -10.55 3.09 -25.97
N THR A 203 -11.83 3.11 -26.37
CA THR A 203 -12.98 3.13 -25.46
C THR A 203 -13.28 1.77 -24.80
N THR A 204 -12.59 0.69 -25.20
CA THR A 204 -12.71 -0.61 -24.52
C THR A 204 -12.32 -0.44 -23.05
N PRO A 205 -13.18 -0.81 -22.09
CA PRO A 205 -12.89 -0.58 -20.70
C PRO A 205 -11.68 -1.34 -20.18
N MET A 206 -10.94 -0.70 -19.27
CA MET A 206 -9.89 -1.29 -18.47
C MET A 206 -10.25 -1.21 -16.99
N ILE A 207 -10.12 -2.33 -16.29
CA ILE A 207 -10.39 -2.45 -14.86
C ILE A 207 -9.13 -2.97 -14.19
N VAL A 208 -8.54 -2.15 -13.31
CA VAL A 208 -7.47 -2.57 -12.41
C VAL A 208 -8.10 -2.76 -11.03
N ILE A 209 -8.00 -3.96 -10.48
CA ILE A 209 -8.45 -4.23 -9.11
C ILE A 209 -7.33 -4.87 -8.31
N MET A 210 -6.96 -4.26 -7.19
CA MET A 210 -5.89 -4.76 -6.35
C MET A 210 -5.91 -4.13 -4.95
N GLN A 211 -5.29 -4.78 -3.98
CA GLN A 211 -4.82 -4.05 -2.80
C GLN A 211 -3.57 -3.22 -3.18
N ARG A 212 -3.42 -2.03 -2.61
CA ARG A 212 -2.16 -1.28 -2.74
C ARG A 212 -1.04 -2.03 -2.03
N ILE A 213 0.09 -2.20 -2.69
CA ILE A 213 1.25 -2.95 -2.15
C ILE A 213 2.51 -2.09 -2.11
N HIS A 214 2.57 -1.04 -2.91
CA HIS A 214 3.71 -0.13 -2.96
C HIS A 214 3.29 1.25 -3.47
N TYR A 215 4.03 2.31 -3.14
CA TYR A 215 3.72 3.65 -3.64
C TYR A 215 3.71 3.73 -5.17
N SER A 216 4.68 3.09 -5.81
CA SER A 216 4.82 2.96 -7.27
C SER A 216 4.26 1.65 -7.87
N ASP A 217 3.34 0.97 -7.17
CA ASP A 217 2.58 -0.13 -7.79
C ASP A 217 1.72 0.38 -8.97
N LEU A 218 1.12 -0.53 -9.74
CA LEU A 218 0.39 -0.16 -10.96
C LEU A 218 -0.73 0.86 -10.67
N SER A 219 -1.50 0.69 -9.59
CA SER A 219 -2.50 1.69 -9.19
C SER A 219 -1.87 3.06 -8.94
N GLY A 220 -0.82 3.14 -8.13
CA GLY A 220 -0.11 4.41 -7.89
C GLY A 220 0.46 5.02 -9.16
N TYR A 221 1.03 4.21 -10.03
CA TYR A 221 1.56 4.64 -11.32
C TYR A 221 0.47 5.26 -12.21
N LEU A 222 -0.66 4.57 -12.38
CA LEU A 222 -1.78 5.05 -13.21
C LEU A 222 -2.43 6.31 -12.64
N LEU A 223 -2.70 6.33 -11.33
CA LEU A 223 -3.38 7.46 -10.65
C LEU A 223 -2.53 8.74 -10.62
N ARG A 224 -1.21 8.62 -10.80
CA ARG A 224 -0.28 9.76 -10.91
C ARG A 224 0.07 10.12 -12.36
N GLY A 225 -0.54 9.48 -13.35
CA GLY A 225 -0.41 9.84 -14.76
C GLY A 225 0.56 8.99 -15.57
N GLY A 226 1.03 7.86 -15.06
CA GLY A 226 1.97 6.99 -15.76
C GLY A 226 1.48 6.46 -17.11
N SER A 227 0.17 6.40 -17.34
CA SER A 227 -0.42 6.04 -18.64
C SER A 227 -0.82 7.23 -19.51
N GLY A 228 -0.70 8.45 -19.01
CA GLY A 228 -1.22 9.69 -19.61
C GLY A 228 -2.75 9.83 -19.57
N GLU A 229 -3.49 8.82 -19.11
CA GLU A 229 -4.95 8.84 -19.00
C GLU A 229 -5.41 9.15 -17.58
N LYS A 230 -6.62 9.72 -17.45
CA LYS A 230 -7.29 9.83 -16.16
C LYS A 230 -8.04 8.54 -15.83
N TRP A 231 -7.98 8.14 -14.56
CA TRP A 231 -8.58 6.90 -14.07
C TRP A 231 -9.60 7.19 -12.98
N HIS A 232 -10.79 6.61 -13.11
CA HIS A 232 -11.76 6.63 -12.02
C HIS A 232 -11.25 5.74 -10.89
N HIS A 233 -11.28 6.24 -9.65
CA HIS A 233 -10.68 5.55 -8.51
C HIS A 233 -11.69 5.33 -7.40
N LEU A 234 -12.07 4.06 -7.18
CA LEU A 234 -12.79 3.64 -5.99
C LEU A 234 -11.78 3.14 -4.94
N ASN A 235 -11.53 3.97 -3.93
CA ASN A 235 -10.63 3.62 -2.82
C ASN A 235 -11.42 3.17 -1.59
N LEU A 236 -11.17 1.95 -1.11
CA LEU A 236 -11.91 1.34 0.00
C LEU A 236 -10.94 0.84 1.08
N PRO A 237 -10.46 1.69 2.01
CA PRO A 237 -9.62 1.26 3.13
C PRO A 237 -10.40 0.36 4.10
N VAL A 238 -9.68 -0.46 4.87
CA VAL A 238 -10.27 -1.38 5.86
C VAL A 238 -11.05 -0.65 6.96
N ILE A 239 -10.67 0.61 7.24
CA ILE A 239 -11.38 1.56 8.09
C ILE A 239 -11.65 2.79 7.22
N ILE A 240 -12.91 3.13 7.05
CA ILE A 240 -13.39 4.35 6.39
C ILE A 240 -13.27 5.50 7.39
N ASP A 241 -12.69 6.60 6.92
CA ASP A 241 -12.58 7.87 7.61
C ASP A 241 -12.90 8.98 6.62
N ASN A 242 -14.10 9.55 6.72
CA ASN A 242 -14.58 10.62 5.85
C ASN A 242 -14.18 12.01 6.37
N SER A 243 -13.41 12.12 7.45
CA SER A 243 -12.97 13.42 7.99
C SER A 243 -11.90 14.09 7.12
N ILE A 244 -11.22 13.32 6.27
CA ILE A 244 -10.15 13.80 5.39
C ILE A 244 -10.59 13.63 3.93
N SER A 245 -10.46 14.70 3.14
CA SER A 245 -10.80 14.64 1.73
C SER A 245 -9.88 13.71 0.94
N TYR A 246 -10.34 13.20 -0.21
CA TYR A 246 -9.49 12.40 -1.10
C TYR A 246 -8.22 13.17 -1.53
N ALA A 247 -8.37 14.47 -1.83
CA ALA A 247 -7.26 15.33 -2.26
C ALA A 247 -6.21 15.54 -1.17
N GLU A 248 -6.62 15.63 0.09
CA GLU A 248 -5.70 15.68 1.23
C GLU A 248 -5.04 14.32 1.50
N THR A 249 -5.78 13.23 1.30
CA THR A 249 -5.24 11.87 1.50
C THR A 249 -4.22 11.49 0.41
N TYR A 250 -4.47 11.89 -0.84
CA TYR A 250 -3.68 11.54 -2.01
C TYR A 250 -3.37 12.76 -2.90
N PRO A 251 -2.64 13.76 -2.41
CA PRO A 251 -2.38 15.00 -3.14
C PRO A 251 -1.61 14.79 -4.45
N GLU A 252 -0.85 13.71 -4.55
CA GLU A 252 -0.02 13.39 -5.71
C GLU A 252 -0.79 12.63 -6.81
N ASN A 253 -2.00 12.13 -6.55
CA ASN A 253 -2.82 11.40 -7.52
C ASN A 253 -3.51 12.33 -8.53
N THR A 254 -2.70 13.08 -9.28
CA THR A 254 -3.11 14.13 -10.23
C THR A 254 -4.00 13.65 -11.39
N HIS A 255 -4.01 12.34 -11.67
CA HIS A 255 -4.77 11.72 -12.76
C HIS A 255 -5.92 10.85 -12.24
N ALA A 256 -6.22 10.90 -10.94
CA ALA A 256 -7.39 10.24 -10.38
C ALA A 256 -8.67 11.07 -10.58
N ILE A 257 -9.76 10.38 -10.88
CA ILE A 257 -11.14 10.88 -10.78
C ILE A 257 -11.78 10.10 -9.61
N PRO A 258 -11.85 10.66 -8.40
CA PRO A 258 -12.34 9.91 -7.24
C PRO A 258 -13.80 9.48 -7.44
N ILE A 259 -14.11 8.23 -7.11
CA ILE A 259 -15.47 7.74 -6.98
C ILE A 259 -15.86 7.82 -5.50
N ASP A 260 -16.92 8.57 -5.20
CA ASP A 260 -17.53 8.55 -3.87
C ASP A 260 -18.14 7.17 -3.60
N HIS A 261 -17.72 6.55 -2.49
CA HIS A 261 -18.20 5.23 -2.08
C HIS A 261 -19.50 5.31 -1.26
N GLY A 262 -19.88 6.48 -0.72
CA GLY A 262 -21.10 6.67 0.07
C GLY A 262 -21.19 5.79 1.32
N LEU A 263 -20.04 5.49 1.95
CA LEU A 263 -19.94 4.58 3.10
C LEU A 263 -19.72 5.38 4.38
N PRO A 264 -20.34 5.01 5.51
CA PRO A 264 -20.10 5.66 6.78
C PRO A 264 -18.72 5.32 7.35
N ASP A 265 -18.27 6.13 8.31
CA ASP A 265 -17.03 5.89 9.04
C ASP A 265 -17.03 4.53 9.77
N GLY A 266 -15.86 3.92 9.90
CA GLY A 266 -15.66 2.67 10.62
C GLY A 266 -15.21 1.51 9.73
N TRP A 267 -15.34 0.28 10.24
CA TRP A 267 -14.83 -0.92 9.57
C TRP A 267 -15.58 -1.20 8.26
N LEU A 268 -14.84 -1.36 7.15
CA LEU A 268 -15.37 -1.63 5.80
C LEU A 268 -16.26 -2.88 5.73
N TRP A 269 -15.93 -3.88 6.54
CA TRP A 269 -16.69 -5.12 6.66
C TRP A 269 -16.56 -5.68 8.08
N PRO A 270 -17.42 -5.25 9.03
CA PRO A 270 -17.32 -5.62 10.45
C PRO A 270 -17.37 -7.14 10.72
N PHE A 271 -18.00 -7.89 9.83
CA PHE A 271 -18.03 -9.35 9.86
C PHE A 271 -16.62 -9.97 9.71
N LYS A 272 -15.76 -9.35 8.89
CA LYS A 272 -14.42 -9.85 8.60
C LYS A 272 -13.36 -9.25 9.51
N HIS A 273 -13.34 -7.92 9.65
CA HIS A 273 -12.43 -7.22 10.54
C HIS A 273 -13.21 -6.20 11.35
N ASN A 274 -12.89 -6.14 12.64
CA ASN A 274 -13.51 -5.27 13.64
C ASN A 274 -12.48 -4.98 14.75
N GLU A 275 -12.91 -4.31 15.81
CA GLU A 275 -12.02 -3.83 16.87
C GLU A 275 -11.13 -4.91 17.48
N THR A 276 -11.64 -6.15 17.63
CA THR A 276 -10.85 -7.25 18.21
C THR A 276 -9.65 -7.65 17.34
N HIS A 277 -9.69 -7.31 16.05
CA HIS A 277 -8.63 -7.60 15.09
C HIS A 277 -7.62 -6.46 14.96
N ARG A 278 -7.87 -5.27 15.53
CA ARG A 278 -7.03 -4.07 15.32
C ARG A 278 -5.56 -4.35 15.64
N VAL A 279 -5.27 -4.90 16.81
CA VAL A 279 -3.88 -5.12 17.25
C VAL A 279 -3.14 -6.06 16.29
N ALA A 280 -3.77 -7.17 15.91
CA ALA A 280 -3.17 -8.13 14.98
C ALA A 280 -3.00 -7.53 13.57
N LEU A 281 -4.03 -6.85 13.05
CA LEU A 281 -4.02 -6.29 11.71
C LEU A 281 -2.97 -5.18 11.54
N PHE A 282 -2.82 -4.33 12.56
CA PHE A 282 -1.90 -3.20 12.56
C PHE A 282 -0.53 -3.53 13.20
N SER A 283 -0.27 -4.81 13.51
CA SER A 283 1.04 -5.26 14.02
C SER A 283 2.15 -5.08 12.98
N HIS A 284 1.86 -5.43 11.72
CA HIS A 284 2.73 -5.17 10.57
C HIS A 284 2.32 -3.87 9.89
N ARG A 285 2.70 -2.74 10.50
CA ARG A 285 2.25 -1.40 10.10
C ARG A 285 2.44 -1.10 8.59
N ARG A 286 3.54 -1.53 7.96
CA ARG A 286 3.77 -1.35 6.51
C ARG A 286 2.69 -2.00 5.66
N THR A 287 2.43 -3.27 5.95
CA THR A 287 1.40 -4.06 5.29
C THR A 287 0.02 -3.49 5.58
N ALA A 288 -0.23 -3.05 6.82
CA ALA A 288 -1.50 -2.44 7.21
C ALA A 288 -1.76 -1.12 6.46
N GLU A 289 -0.79 -0.20 6.45
CA GLU A 289 -0.90 1.09 5.77
C GLU A 289 -1.05 0.91 4.25
N ALA A 290 -0.22 0.08 3.62
CA ALA A 290 -0.30 -0.18 2.19
C ALA A 290 -1.55 -1.00 1.83
N GLN A 291 -1.62 -2.26 2.28
CA GLN A 291 -2.60 -3.23 1.77
C GLN A 291 -3.98 -3.12 2.39
N TYR A 292 -4.10 -2.60 3.60
CA TYR A 292 -5.40 -2.49 4.28
C TYR A 292 -5.93 -1.06 4.25
N MET A 293 -5.11 -0.06 4.52
CA MET A 293 -5.52 1.36 4.43
C MET A 293 -5.40 1.95 3.02
N GLN A 294 -4.90 1.18 2.04
CA GLN A 294 -4.68 1.63 0.65
C GLN A 294 -3.77 2.85 0.50
N LYS A 295 -2.94 3.13 1.51
CA LYS A 295 -2.11 4.33 1.62
C LYS A 295 -0.62 3.95 1.75
N PRO A 296 0.00 3.38 0.71
CA PRO A 296 1.41 3.06 0.74
C PRO A 296 2.26 4.35 0.79
N ARG A 297 3.35 4.31 1.56
CA ARG A 297 4.32 5.39 1.71
C ARG A 297 5.35 5.40 0.58
N ARG A 298 5.80 6.59 0.20
CA ARG A 298 6.86 6.78 -0.78
C ARG A 298 8.21 6.64 -0.10
N PHE A 299 8.91 5.55 -0.39
CA PHE A 299 10.29 5.32 0.03
C PHE A 299 11.24 5.42 -1.16
N ASN A 300 12.53 5.62 -0.89
CA ASN A 300 13.61 5.67 -1.90
C ASN A 300 13.38 6.75 -2.98
N ALA A 301 12.79 7.88 -2.62
CA ALA A 301 12.70 9.01 -3.54
C ALA A 301 14.11 9.50 -3.90
N GLU A 302 14.29 10.02 -5.11
CA GLU A 302 15.57 10.60 -5.53
C GLU A 302 15.99 11.71 -4.54
N GLY A 303 17.23 11.62 -4.03
CA GLY A 303 17.74 12.50 -2.98
C GLY A 303 17.38 12.08 -1.54
N ALA A 304 16.69 10.96 -1.33
CA ALA A 304 16.53 10.39 0.01
C ALA A 304 17.88 9.91 0.56
N LEU A 305 18.15 10.21 1.83
CA LEU A 305 19.42 9.85 2.48
C LEU A 305 19.46 8.38 2.93
N TRP A 306 18.31 7.79 3.26
CA TRP A 306 18.21 6.38 3.58
C TRP A 306 17.34 5.66 2.56
N THR A 307 17.74 4.45 2.20
CA THR A 307 16.98 3.59 1.31
C THR A 307 16.57 2.29 2.01
N GLU A 308 15.57 1.61 1.46
CA GLU A 308 15.15 0.29 1.93
C GLU A 308 16.31 -0.71 1.99
N ALA A 309 17.22 -0.66 1.01
CA ALA A 309 18.40 -1.52 0.99
C ALA A 309 19.34 -1.25 2.18
N LEU A 310 19.54 0.03 2.53
CA LEU A 310 20.35 0.42 3.69
C LEU A 310 19.71 -0.01 5.01
N ILE A 311 18.39 0.20 5.17
CA ILE A 311 17.67 -0.25 6.37
C ILE A 311 17.70 -1.77 6.48
N ALA A 312 17.45 -2.50 5.39
CA ALA A 312 17.54 -3.96 5.39
C ALA A 312 18.94 -4.47 5.75
N ALA A 313 20.00 -3.85 5.21
CA ALA A 313 21.38 -4.17 5.56
C ALA A 313 21.69 -3.88 7.04
N SER A 314 21.15 -2.79 7.59
CA SER A 314 21.34 -2.43 9.00
C SER A 314 20.75 -3.47 9.97
N HIS A 315 19.64 -4.13 9.62
CA HIS A 315 19.08 -5.24 10.43
C HIS A 315 19.92 -6.52 10.35
N GLN A 316 20.63 -6.73 9.24
CA GLN A 316 21.47 -7.90 9.03
C GLN A 316 22.87 -7.74 9.66
N LEU A 317 23.29 -6.52 9.95
CA LEU A 317 24.59 -6.22 10.51
C LEU A 317 24.72 -6.79 11.93
N GLN A 318 25.68 -7.70 12.11
CA GLN A 318 26.02 -8.27 13.42
C GLN A 318 27.27 -7.57 13.98
N ILE A 319 27.09 -6.77 15.03
CA ILE A 319 28.21 -6.09 15.71
C ILE A 319 28.90 -7.08 16.66
N ARG A 320 30.18 -7.34 16.42
CA ARG A 320 31.02 -8.25 17.25
C ARG A 320 31.94 -7.53 18.22
N GLN A 321 32.06 -6.21 18.09
CA GLN A 321 32.90 -5.40 18.97
C GLN A 321 32.21 -5.19 20.32
N GLU A 322 32.99 -4.90 21.37
CA GLU A 322 32.45 -4.60 22.68
C GLU A 322 31.71 -3.26 22.69
N LYS A 323 30.57 -3.23 23.41
CA LYS A 323 29.80 -2.00 23.61
C LYS A 323 30.58 -1.06 24.53
N VAL A 324 30.85 0.15 24.05
CA VAL A 324 31.65 1.14 24.77
C VAL A 324 30.75 2.13 25.53
N ARG A 325 29.69 2.60 24.89
CA ARG A 325 28.84 3.66 25.44
C ARG A 325 27.44 3.61 24.84
N THR A 326 26.44 4.02 25.61
CA THR A 326 25.06 4.18 25.16
C THR A 326 24.56 5.59 25.51
N VAL A 327 23.80 6.23 24.62
CA VAL A 327 23.14 7.53 24.88
C VAL A 327 21.67 7.47 24.49
N VAL A 328 20.88 8.32 25.12
CA VAL A 328 19.49 8.60 24.70
C VAL A 328 19.43 10.02 24.18
N ALA A 329 19.02 10.22 22.94
CA ALA A 329 18.81 11.56 22.41
C ALA A 329 17.33 11.91 22.40
N VAL A 330 17.05 13.19 22.64
CA VAL A 330 15.70 13.75 22.65
C VAL A 330 15.62 14.94 21.69
N ASP A 331 14.61 14.90 20.83
CA ASP A 331 14.13 16.05 20.06
C ASP A 331 12.74 16.46 20.61
N PRO A 332 12.69 17.42 21.53
CA PRO A 332 11.47 17.74 22.27
C PRO A 332 10.51 18.60 21.43
N GLN A 333 9.20 18.42 21.65
CA GLN A 333 8.20 19.32 21.07
C GLN A 333 8.35 20.75 21.63
N ALA A 334 8.21 21.76 20.76
CA ALA A 334 8.35 23.17 21.14
C ALA A 334 7.09 23.79 21.78
N THR A 335 5.89 23.20 21.57
CA THR A 335 4.61 23.79 21.99
C THR A 335 3.60 22.78 22.54
N ASN A 336 2.82 23.19 23.55
CA ASN A 336 1.67 22.45 24.09
C ASN A 336 0.37 22.89 23.38
N SER A 337 0.00 22.23 22.27
CA SER A 337 -1.33 22.34 21.66
C SER A 337 -1.89 20.96 21.32
N ASP A 338 -3.20 20.83 21.12
CA ASP A 338 -3.85 19.56 20.73
C ASP A 338 -3.46 19.12 19.30
N GLU A 339 -2.83 20.01 18.52
CA GLU A 339 -2.15 19.73 17.25
C GLU A 339 -0.64 19.40 17.43
N SER A 340 -0.18 19.19 18.66
CA SER A 340 1.26 19.06 18.97
C SER A 340 1.99 18.01 18.13
N ASP A 341 3.18 18.45 17.68
CA ASP A 341 4.24 17.64 17.11
C ASP A 341 4.68 16.54 18.08
N GLU A 342 5.25 15.48 17.54
CA GLU A 342 5.72 14.35 18.31
C GLU A 342 7.08 14.63 18.96
N SER A 343 7.33 14.10 20.16
CA SER A 343 8.67 14.17 20.76
C SER A 343 9.51 12.97 20.32
N GLY A 344 10.64 13.22 19.66
CA GLY A 344 11.61 12.21 19.26
C GLY A 344 12.45 11.75 20.45
N ILE A 345 12.52 10.43 20.71
CA ILE A 345 13.34 9.85 21.78
C ILE A 345 13.96 8.54 21.25
N VAL A 346 15.28 8.53 21.08
CA VAL A 346 16.00 7.39 20.48
C VAL A 346 17.21 7.00 21.34
N ALA A 347 17.34 5.71 21.61
CA ALA A 347 18.52 5.14 22.26
C ALA A 347 19.49 4.59 21.21
N ALA A 348 20.78 4.88 21.36
CA ALA A 348 21.82 4.39 20.46
C ALA A 348 23.12 4.06 21.21
N SER A 349 23.91 3.15 20.67
CA SER A 349 25.18 2.71 21.25
C SER A 349 26.35 2.79 20.26
N VAL A 350 27.56 2.89 20.80
CA VAL A 350 28.81 2.78 20.04
C VAL A 350 29.62 1.58 20.55
N TYR A 351 30.31 0.94 19.62
CA TYR A 351 31.09 -0.27 19.83
C TYR A 351 32.49 -0.09 19.25
N GLY A 352 33.49 -0.61 19.93
CA GLY A 352 34.89 -0.49 19.54
C GLY A 352 35.44 0.95 19.59
N ALA A 353 36.61 1.15 18.99
CA ALA A 353 37.35 2.41 19.06
C ALA A 353 38.01 2.80 17.72
N GLY A 354 38.40 4.07 17.60
CA GLY A 354 39.03 4.63 16.39
C GLY A 354 38.16 4.49 15.14
N ASP A 355 38.80 4.24 13.99
CA ASP A 355 38.11 4.14 12.69
C ASP A 355 37.22 2.89 12.57
N ARG A 356 37.39 1.90 13.46
CA ARG A 356 36.61 0.66 13.47
C ARG A 356 35.29 0.80 14.23
N LYS A 357 34.98 1.97 14.79
CA LYS A 357 33.72 2.17 15.53
C LYS A 357 32.52 1.71 14.71
N GLN A 358 31.65 0.94 15.36
CA GLN A 358 30.31 0.60 14.86
C GLN A 358 29.27 1.18 15.82
N PHE A 359 28.05 1.31 15.34
CA PHE A 359 26.96 1.95 16.07
C PHE A 359 25.71 1.10 15.99
N SER A 360 24.82 1.24 16.96
CA SER A 360 23.47 0.71 16.86
C SER A 360 22.42 1.73 17.25
N VAL A 361 21.24 1.60 16.65
CA VAL A 361 20.00 2.19 17.15
C VAL A 361 19.29 1.09 17.92
N ASP A 362 19.09 1.29 19.23
CA ASP A 362 18.67 0.23 20.15
C ASP A 362 17.20 0.33 20.57
N GLY A 363 16.55 1.48 20.35
CA GLY A 363 15.14 1.67 20.67
C GLY A 363 14.58 3.02 20.25
N ASP A 364 13.31 3.01 19.83
CA ASP A 364 12.48 4.19 19.57
C ASP A 364 11.42 4.31 20.68
N TYR A 365 11.49 5.39 21.45
CA TYR A 365 10.59 5.70 22.57
C TYR A 365 9.73 6.95 22.29
N SER A 366 9.72 7.39 21.03
CA SER A 366 9.07 8.62 20.59
C SER A 366 7.54 8.50 20.65
N GLY A 367 6.88 9.63 20.86
CA GLY A 367 5.43 9.67 21.00
C GLY A 367 4.90 11.07 21.28
N LYS A 368 3.57 11.20 21.25
CA LYS A 368 2.89 12.40 21.73
C LYS A 368 2.82 12.39 23.24
N TYR A 369 3.49 13.34 23.87
CA TYR A 369 3.61 13.43 25.32
C TYR A 369 3.45 14.87 25.80
N SER A 370 3.09 15.05 27.06
CA SER A 370 3.30 16.35 27.73
C SER A 370 4.80 16.57 28.00
N PRO A 371 5.25 17.79 28.33
CA PRO A 371 6.65 18.05 28.66
C PRO A 371 7.23 17.11 29.74
N ALA A 372 6.50 16.96 30.84
CA ALA A 372 6.88 16.01 31.89
C ALA A 372 6.76 14.54 31.43
N GLY A 373 5.88 14.24 30.48
CA GLY A 373 5.67 12.93 29.91
C GLY A 373 6.87 12.45 29.08
N TRP A 374 7.36 13.27 28.15
CA TRP A 374 8.52 12.89 27.35
C TRP A 374 9.78 12.79 28.21
N ALA A 375 9.94 13.67 29.22
CA ALA A 375 11.08 13.60 30.13
C ALA A 375 11.11 12.29 30.91
N LYS A 376 9.98 11.86 31.48
CA LYS A 376 9.85 10.54 32.13
C LYS A 376 10.14 9.39 31.16
N LYS A 377 9.72 9.52 29.90
CA LYS A 377 9.96 8.50 28.88
C LYS A 377 11.43 8.41 28.48
N ALA A 378 12.12 9.54 28.36
CA ALA A 378 13.56 9.61 28.12
C ALA A 378 14.36 9.04 29.31
N MET A 379 13.94 9.35 30.56
CA MET A 379 14.53 8.75 31.77
C MET A 379 14.33 7.23 31.81
N PHE A 380 13.14 6.74 31.45
CA PHE A 380 12.90 5.31 31.32
C PHE A 380 13.82 4.66 30.28
N ALA A 381 13.98 5.28 29.11
CA ALA A 381 14.89 4.77 28.08
C ALA A 381 16.35 4.78 28.55
N TYR A 382 16.75 5.83 29.27
CA TYR A 382 18.08 5.97 29.87
C TYR A 382 18.36 4.81 30.83
N ASP A 383 17.44 4.53 31.75
CA ASP A 383 17.59 3.43 32.72
C ASP A 383 17.53 2.05 32.02
N HIS A 384 16.59 1.87 31.09
CA HIS A 384 16.39 0.61 30.36
C HIS A 384 17.62 0.18 29.55
N HIS A 385 18.27 1.15 28.91
CA HIS A 385 19.46 0.90 28.10
C HIS A 385 20.78 1.07 28.86
N GLN A 386 20.72 1.42 30.15
CA GLN A 386 21.88 1.77 30.98
C GLN A 386 22.75 2.85 30.30
N ALA A 387 22.09 3.88 29.79
CA ALA A 387 22.75 4.95 29.05
C ALA A 387 23.65 5.80 29.96
N ASP A 388 24.69 6.37 29.35
CA ASP A 388 25.68 7.21 30.03
C ASP A 388 25.26 8.69 30.10
N ALA A 389 24.42 9.13 29.15
CA ALA A 389 23.94 10.51 29.07
C ALA A 389 22.63 10.62 28.28
N ILE A 390 21.89 11.70 28.54
CA ILE A 390 20.82 12.18 27.67
C ILE A 390 21.36 13.33 26.80
N VAL A 391 21.16 13.25 25.49
CA VAL A 391 21.58 14.25 24.50
C VAL A 391 20.37 15.12 24.12
N ILE A 392 20.52 16.44 24.16
CA ILE A 392 19.47 17.42 23.84
C ILE A 392 20.00 18.51 22.88
N GLU A 393 19.16 18.97 21.95
CA GLU A 393 19.50 20.10 21.07
C GLU A 393 19.28 21.45 21.78
N THR A 394 20.21 22.41 21.60
CA THR A 394 20.19 23.72 22.27
C THR A 394 19.57 24.88 21.50
N ASN A 395 19.31 24.73 20.19
CA ASN A 395 18.93 25.87 19.34
C ASN A 395 17.45 26.29 19.40
N GLN A 396 16.57 25.40 19.89
CA GLN A 396 15.13 25.64 20.03
C GLN A 396 14.68 25.08 21.39
N GLY A 397 14.74 25.90 22.45
CA GLY A 397 14.23 25.49 23.77
C GLY A 397 15.10 24.49 24.54
N GLY A 398 16.38 24.33 24.22
CA GLY A 398 17.23 23.35 24.92
C GLY A 398 17.46 23.62 26.41
N ASP A 399 17.48 24.90 26.84
CA ASP A 399 17.48 25.23 28.27
C ASP A 399 16.16 24.77 28.93
N MET A 400 15.05 24.84 28.20
CA MET A 400 13.74 24.34 28.64
C MET A 400 13.69 22.81 28.70
N ALA A 401 14.38 22.12 27.78
CA ALA A 401 14.47 20.67 27.77
C ALA A 401 15.30 20.14 28.95
N GLU A 402 16.45 20.75 29.24
CA GLU A 402 17.22 20.43 30.44
C GLU A 402 16.40 20.71 31.70
N GLU A 403 15.78 21.89 31.81
CA GLU A 403 14.95 22.23 32.97
C GLU A 403 13.81 21.21 33.16
N THR A 404 13.15 20.79 32.07
CA THR A 404 12.10 19.76 32.11
C THR A 404 12.62 18.43 32.64
N LEU A 405 13.81 17.98 32.19
CA LEU A 405 14.46 16.76 32.69
C LEU A 405 14.83 16.88 34.18
N ARG A 406 15.40 18.03 34.59
CA ARG A 406 15.76 18.29 35.99
C ARG A 406 14.52 18.32 36.89
N ASN A 407 13.46 19.00 36.47
CA ASN A 407 12.18 19.07 37.18
C ASN A 407 11.47 17.72 37.26
N ALA A 408 11.66 16.86 36.25
CA ALA A 408 11.20 15.47 36.29
C ALA A 408 12.05 14.57 37.22
N GLY A 409 13.16 15.08 37.78
CA GLY A 409 14.02 14.40 38.75
C GLY A 409 15.27 13.76 38.15
N PHE A 410 15.63 14.06 36.89
CA PHE A 410 16.82 13.49 36.26
C PHE A 410 18.12 14.08 36.85
N LYS A 411 18.93 13.22 37.49
CA LYS A 411 20.22 13.58 38.10
C LYS A 411 21.42 13.16 37.27
N GLY A 412 21.21 12.49 36.13
CA GLY A 412 22.27 12.00 35.27
C GLY A 412 22.94 13.10 34.43
N ARG A 413 23.88 12.67 33.59
CA ARG A 413 24.61 13.55 32.67
C ARG A 413 23.72 13.97 31.51
N ILE A 414 23.70 15.27 31.23
CA ILE A 414 23.04 15.86 30.05
C ILE A 414 24.14 16.39 29.13
N ILE A 415 24.03 16.11 27.83
CA ILE A 415 24.91 16.61 26.80
C ILE A 415 24.10 17.50 25.87
N ARG A 416 24.60 18.73 25.70
CA ARG A 416 23.99 19.74 24.86
C ARG A 416 24.67 19.70 23.49
N VAL A 417 23.90 19.47 22.44
CA VAL A 417 24.37 19.54 21.04
C VAL A 417 23.84 20.81 20.37
N HIS A 418 24.75 21.65 19.91
CA HIS A 418 24.41 22.84 19.12
C HIS A 418 24.35 22.48 17.64
N ALA A 419 23.23 22.79 16.99
CA ALA A 419 23.13 22.64 15.55
C ALA A 419 23.72 23.87 14.83
N SER A 420 25.01 23.84 14.54
CA SER A 420 25.65 24.90 13.74
C SER A 420 25.39 24.77 12.24
N LYS A 421 24.89 23.62 11.78
CA LYS A 421 24.65 23.29 10.38
C LYS A 421 23.17 23.02 10.11
N GLY A 422 22.74 23.30 8.87
CA GLY A 422 21.40 22.95 8.40
C GLY A 422 21.13 21.44 8.48
N LYS A 423 19.86 21.08 8.56
CA LYS A 423 19.36 19.71 8.83
C LYS A 423 19.99 18.64 7.92
N TYR A 424 20.11 18.93 6.63
CA TYR A 424 20.79 18.06 5.65
C TYR A 424 22.22 17.70 6.07
N ALA A 425 23.04 18.70 6.38
CA ALA A 425 24.44 18.53 6.73
C ALA A 425 24.67 17.84 8.09
N ARG A 426 23.60 17.59 8.86
CA ARG A 426 23.62 16.74 10.07
C ARG A 426 23.25 15.29 9.76
N ALA A 427 22.26 15.09 8.91
CA ALA A 427 21.76 13.77 8.55
C ALA A 427 22.70 13.03 7.58
N GLU A 428 23.31 13.74 6.62
CA GLU A 428 24.18 13.17 5.59
C GLU A 428 25.37 12.35 6.15
N PRO A 429 26.15 12.85 7.15
CA PRO A 429 27.20 12.04 7.76
C PRO A 429 26.70 10.74 8.39
N ILE A 430 25.49 10.75 8.95
CA ILE A 430 24.90 9.56 9.56
C ILE A 430 24.43 8.58 8.49
N SER A 431 23.81 9.04 7.40
CA SER A 431 23.48 8.16 6.27
C SER A 431 24.74 7.52 5.66
N ALA A 432 25.86 8.25 5.58
CA ALA A 432 27.13 7.67 5.11
C ALA A 432 27.63 6.54 6.02
N LEU A 433 27.36 6.58 7.34
CA LEU A 433 27.67 5.46 8.25
C LEU A 433 26.79 4.22 7.95
N TYR A 434 25.54 4.41 7.55
CA TYR A 434 24.67 3.31 7.09
C TYR A 434 25.21 2.71 5.79
N GLU A 435 25.59 3.54 4.81
CA GLU A 435 26.18 3.09 3.53
C GLU A 435 27.48 2.31 3.73
N GLN A 436 28.29 2.70 4.72
CA GLN A 436 29.51 1.99 5.10
C GLN A 436 29.25 0.67 5.87
N GLY A 437 27.99 0.32 6.16
CA GLY A 437 27.64 -0.86 6.95
C GLY A 437 28.12 -0.76 8.40
N ARG A 438 28.09 0.44 8.99
CA ARG A 438 28.57 0.70 10.36
C ARG A 438 27.47 0.91 11.38
N VAL A 439 26.21 1.02 10.97
CA VAL A 439 25.06 1.20 11.86
C VAL A 439 24.16 -0.04 11.79
N ALA A 440 23.87 -0.64 12.95
CA ALA A 440 22.90 -1.72 13.08
C ALA A 440 21.59 -1.21 13.67
N ASN A 441 20.45 -1.69 13.16
CA ASN A 441 19.15 -1.42 13.74
C ASN A 441 18.70 -2.60 14.58
N HIS A 442 18.46 -2.37 15.87
CA HIS A 442 18.01 -3.39 16.80
C HIS A 442 16.57 -3.12 17.26
N GLY A 443 15.73 -4.15 17.20
CA GLY A 443 14.36 -4.09 17.73
C GLY A 443 13.34 -3.48 16.75
N ASN A 444 12.23 -2.98 17.31
CA ASN A 444 11.09 -2.49 16.52
C ASN A 444 11.21 -0.98 16.26
N LEU A 445 11.92 -0.62 15.20
CA LEU A 445 12.21 0.77 14.82
C LEU A 445 11.38 1.26 13.63
N TYR A 446 10.31 0.55 13.27
CA TYR A 446 9.57 0.76 12.01
C TYR A 446 9.15 2.23 11.76
N VAL A 447 8.69 2.95 12.79
CA VAL A 447 8.24 4.35 12.61
C VAL A 447 9.43 5.27 12.36
N LEU A 448 10.52 5.08 13.09
CA LEU A 448 11.79 5.78 12.85
C LEU A 448 12.29 5.48 11.43
N GLU A 449 12.37 4.21 11.04
CA GLU A 449 12.87 3.77 9.74
C GLU A 449 12.07 4.35 8.57
N ASN A 450 10.75 4.41 8.70
CA ASN A 450 9.90 5.09 7.73
C ASN A 450 10.23 6.58 7.61
N GLN A 451 10.43 7.27 8.74
CA GLN A 451 10.85 8.67 8.71
C GLN A 451 12.19 8.85 8.00
N LEU A 452 13.14 7.91 8.18
CA LEU A 452 14.41 7.93 7.45
C LEU A 452 14.22 7.78 5.94
N MET A 453 13.42 6.80 5.51
CA MET A 453 13.22 6.46 4.09
C MET A 453 12.31 7.43 3.33
N GLU A 454 11.47 8.19 4.04
CA GLU A 454 10.62 9.25 3.49
C GLU A 454 11.34 10.60 3.39
N TYR A 455 12.38 10.80 4.20
CA TYR A 455 13.03 12.09 4.29
C TYR A 455 13.90 12.36 3.06
N VAL A 456 13.42 13.25 2.20
CA VAL A 456 14.17 13.88 1.11
C VAL A 456 14.52 15.30 1.53
N PRO A 457 15.76 15.58 1.96
CA PRO A 457 16.16 16.86 2.51
C PRO A 457 15.90 18.04 1.59
N ALA A 458 16.05 17.85 0.28
CA ALA A 458 15.87 18.90 -0.73
C ALA A 458 14.43 19.41 -0.83
N THR A 459 13.43 18.58 -0.50
CA THR A 459 12.01 18.91 -0.64
C THR A 459 11.26 18.97 0.68
N ALA A 460 11.87 18.50 1.77
CA ALA A 460 11.23 18.45 3.08
C ALA A 460 11.14 19.84 3.73
N LYS A 461 9.92 20.26 4.11
CA LYS A 461 9.68 21.51 4.86
C LYS A 461 10.19 21.44 6.31
N LYS A 462 10.05 20.29 6.96
CA LYS A 462 10.52 19.98 8.32
C LYS A 462 11.19 18.61 8.30
N SER A 463 12.21 18.42 9.13
CA SER A 463 12.75 17.11 9.44
C SER A 463 11.81 16.37 10.40
N PRO A 464 11.72 15.04 10.32
CA PRO A 464 10.93 14.26 11.27
C PRO A 464 11.61 14.16 12.65
N ASP A 465 10.83 14.24 13.73
CA ASP A 465 11.37 14.39 15.10
C ASP A 465 12.17 13.15 15.57
N ARG A 466 11.80 11.93 15.14
CA ARG A 466 12.59 10.72 15.48
C ARG A 466 13.91 10.66 14.72
N LEU A 467 13.88 11.09 13.45
CA LEU A 467 15.07 11.15 12.62
C LEU A 467 16.08 12.10 13.27
N ASP A 468 15.64 13.28 13.69
CA ASP A 468 16.52 14.24 14.36
C ASP A 468 17.08 13.67 15.67
N ALA A 469 16.25 13.05 16.52
CA ALA A 469 16.73 12.38 17.74
C ALA A 469 17.78 11.30 17.43
N MET A 470 17.54 10.42 16.44
CA MET A 470 18.51 9.40 16.03
C MET A 470 19.83 10.03 15.52
N VAL A 471 19.73 11.07 14.69
CA VAL A 471 20.89 11.80 14.17
C VAL A 471 21.69 12.43 15.30
N TYR A 472 21.04 13.02 16.32
CA TYR A 472 21.74 13.56 17.50
C TYR A 472 22.48 12.48 18.28
N ALA A 473 21.84 11.33 18.51
CA ALA A 473 22.46 10.22 19.22
C ALA A 473 23.73 9.73 18.49
N LEU A 474 23.63 9.45 17.19
CA LEU A 474 24.74 8.93 16.40
C LEU A 474 25.83 9.98 16.14
N THR A 475 25.48 11.26 16.04
CA THR A 475 26.46 12.36 15.92
C THR A 475 27.33 12.46 17.17
N GLU A 476 26.70 12.48 18.36
CA GLU A 476 27.43 12.50 19.63
C GLU A 476 28.33 11.27 19.79
N LEU A 477 27.82 10.08 19.47
CA LEU A 477 28.58 8.83 19.61
C LEU A 477 29.75 8.70 18.62
N SER A 478 29.57 9.18 17.39
CA SER A 478 30.61 9.13 16.37
C SER A 478 31.75 10.10 16.65
N GLY A 479 31.47 11.20 17.37
CA GLY A 479 32.42 12.29 17.55
C GLY A 479 32.62 13.11 16.27
N ALA A 480 31.69 13.00 15.31
CA ALA A 480 31.63 13.87 14.14
C ALA A 480 31.31 15.28 14.65
N SER A 481 32.34 16.10 14.85
CA SER A 481 32.22 17.42 15.44
C SER A 481 31.19 18.28 14.68
N THR A 482 30.09 18.65 15.34
CA THR A 482 29.58 20.03 15.20
C THR A 482 30.67 20.91 15.76
N GLY A 483 31.31 21.73 14.91
CA GLY A 483 32.58 22.40 15.21
C GLY A 483 32.62 23.02 16.61
N ALA A 484 33.44 22.43 17.49
CA ALA A 484 33.79 23.04 18.75
C ALA A 484 34.81 24.15 18.45
N ILE A 485 34.33 25.39 18.48
CA ILE A 485 35.22 26.55 18.63
C ILE A 485 35.59 26.59 20.11
N PHE A 486 36.83 26.25 20.40
CA PHE A 486 37.44 26.58 21.70
C PHE A 486 37.64 28.10 21.74
N PHE A 487 37.06 28.75 22.75
CA PHE A 487 37.52 30.06 23.21
C PHE A 487 38.31 29.87 24.50
#